data_AF-A0A9P4N564-F1
#
_entry.id   AF-A0A9P4N564-F1
#
_cell.length_a   1.000
_cell.length_b   1.000
_cell.length_c   1.000
_cell.angle_alpha   90.00
_cell.angle_beta   90.00
_cell.angle_gamma   90.00
#
_symmetry.space_group_name_H-M   'P 1'
#
loop_
_entity.id
_entity.type
_entity.pdbx_description
1 polymer ?
#
loop_
_entity_poly.entity_id
_entity_poly.type
_entity_poly.pdbx_seq_one_letter_code
_entity_poly.pdbx_strand_id
1 'polypeptide(L)'
;MEGDVDGEIGSIPSRETGTGDLKSDPNTDTIPNEGSKPTTTKPTEITKGETELDGDTKVLNTRACSLVHLSLDPQIPHPANSQDLDLDIDNRVPYRQGWPVLPVLPVTTSKQNVPKIYLTPSTHLTRFYLILTQHNISADNVDVVQRMNAGTPISKTTLTLCVQSPSSESQSWGPAIRALRSYILDQNLVIKVEIIEPRAYTGFYTLPILPDERVWSFVLKRKRGIVGLLDGCGEEWASLDFYYRGMGRMREECRPTVVIGVPEPNRKVWWEIVVPQVKKRVEGKLEVEIMFAKVRKC
;
A
#
# COMPACT_ATOMS: atom_id res chain seq x y z
N MET A 1 -32.15 -55.22 20.08
CA MET A 1 -32.15 -54.08 21.01
C MET A 1 -31.92 -52.85 20.16
N GLU A 2 -33.01 -52.40 19.55
CA GLU A 2 -33.09 -51.13 18.83
C GLU A 2 -33.54 -50.09 19.88
N GLY A 3 -32.81 -48.98 19.95
CA GLY A 3 -33.07 -47.90 20.90
C GLY A 3 -33.37 -46.63 20.13
N ASP A 4 -34.65 -46.27 20.11
CA ASP A 4 -35.16 -44.98 19.67
C ASP A 4 -34.81 -43.90 20.70
N VAL A 5 -34.32 -42.76 20.22
CA VAL A 5 -34.10 -41.54 21.02
C VAL A 5 -34.79 -40.39 20.29
N ASP A 6 -36.00 -40.08 20.74
CA ASP A 6 -36.73 -38.87 20.38
C ASP A 6 -36.17 -37.67 21.14
N GLY A 7 -35.69 -36.66 20.41
CA GLY A 7 -35.22 -35.38 20.94
C GLY A 7 -36.13 -34.25 20.52
N GLU A 8 -36.90 -33.72 21.48
CA GLU A 8 -37.79 -32.57 21.35
C GLU A 8 -37.04 -31.28 20.91
N ILE A 9 -37.65 -30.57 19.96
CA ILE A 9 -37.21 -29.26 19.46
C ILE A 9 -37.91 -28.17 20.28
N GLY A 10 -37.15 -27.46 21.10
CA GLY A 10 -37.61 -26.31 21.89
C GLY A 10 -37.73 -25.04 21.05
N SER A 11 -38.94 -24.48 21.03
CA SER A 11 -39.33 -23.23 20.38
C SER A 11 -38.67 -21.99 21.03
N ILE A 12 -38.19 -21.07 20.18
CA ILE A 12 -37.64 -19.76 20.55
C ILE A 12 -38.76 -18.71 20.50
N PRO A 13 -38.97 -17.87 21.53
CA PRO A 13 -39.95 -16.79 21.47
C PRO A 13 -39.42 -15.56 20.72
N SER A 14 -40.26 -15.06 19.82
CA SER A 14 -40.13 -13.84 19.03
C SER A 14 -40.06 -12.60 19.93
N ARG A 15 -39.12 -11.70 19.63
CA ARG A 15 -38.91 -10.44 20.35
C ARG A 15 -39.58 -9.30 19.59
N GLU A 16 -40.49 -8.63 20.27
CA GLU A 16 -41.26 -7.47 19.78
C GLU A 16 -40.35 -6.27 19.48
N THR A 17 -40.57 -5.67 18.32
CA THR A 17 -39.95 -4.41 17.87
C THR A 17 -40.79 -3.24 18.38
N GLY A 18 -40.31 -2.56 19.42
CA GLY A 18 -40.84 -1.27 19.86
C GLY A 18 -40.30 -0.14 19.00
N THR A 19 -41.19 0.47 18.21
CA THR A 19 -40.97 1.75 17.52
C THR A 19 -41.05 2.89 18.54
N GLY A 20 -39.91 3.51 18.84
CA GLY A 20 -39.81 4.71 19.68
C GLY A 20 -39.69 5.97 18.83
N ASP A 21 -40.69 6.84 18.96
CA ASP A 21 -40.77 8.16 18.33
C ASP A 21 -39.64 9.10 18.81
N LEU A 22 -38.84 9.59 17.86
CA LEU A 22 -37.87 10.66 18.07
C LEU A 22 -38.56 12.02 17.89
N LYS A 23 -38.80 12.70 19.02
CA LYS A 23 -39.11 14.13 19.06
C LYS A 23 -37.88 14.92 18.62
N SER A 24 -38.08 15.78 17.64
CA SER A 24 -37.12 16.76 17.15
C SER A 24 -37.28 18.06 17.93
N ASP A 25 -36.22 18.47 18.64
CA ASP A 25 -36.11 19.82 19.19
C ASP A 25 -35.34 20.71 18.20
N PRO A 26 -35.85 21.90 17.85
CA PRO A 26 -35.12 22.88 17.06
C PRO A 26 -34.48 23.90 18.00
N ASN A 27 -33.15 23.96 18.05
CA ASN A 27 -32.47 25.16 18.54
C ASN A 27 -31.12 25.28 17.85
N THR A 28 -31.07 26.13 16.82
CA THR A 28 -29.83 26.59 16.19
C THR A 28 -29.69 28.07 16.50
N ASP A 29 -28.89 28.35 17.52
CA ASP A 29 -28.41 29.69 17.81
C ASP A 29 -27.46 30.15 16.71
N THR A 30 -27.80 31.31 16.16
CA THR A 30 -27.12 32.01 15.09
C THR A 30 -25.92 32.77 15.67
N ILE A 31 -24.69 32.40 15.29
CA ILE A 31 -23.48 33.19 15.58
C ILE A 31 -23.20 34.11 14.38
N PRO A 32 -22.96 35.42 14.57
CA PRO A 32 -22.65 36.34 13.49
C PRO A 32 -21.23 36.12 12.96
N ASN A 33 -21.13 35.97 11.63
CA ASN A 33 -19.91 35.83 10.88
C ASN A 33 -19.34 37.24 10.58
N GLU A 34 -18.26 37.63 11.26
CA GLU A 34 -17.56 38.88 10.98
C GLU A 34 -16.80 38.82 9.64
N GLY A 35 -17.05 39.86 8.83
CA GLY A 35 -16.60 39.97 7.45
C GLY A 35 -15.09 40.03 7.25
N SER A 36 -14.59 39.15 6.39
CA SER A 36 -13.32 39.32 5.71
C SER A 36 -13.54 39.86 4.30
N LYS A 37 -13.02 41.06 4.04
CA LYS A 37 -13.05 41.77 2.75
C LYS A 37 -12.30 40.98 1.66
N PRO A 38 -12.84 40.86 0.44
CA PRO A 38 -12.10 40.35 -0.70
C PRO A 38 -11.24 41.47 -1.32
N THR A 39 -9.94 41.20 -1.44
CA THR A 39 -8.99 42.05 -2.15
C THR A 39 -9.14 41.82 -3.65
N THR A 40 -9.64 42.83 -4.35
CA THR A 40 -9.85 42.85 -5.80
C THR A 40 -8.51 42.91 -6.53
N THR A 41 -8.10 41.79 -7.13
CA THR A 41 -6.97 41.75 -8.09
C THR A 41 -7.50 41.98 -9.50
N LYS A 42 -6.98 43.01 -10.17
CA LYS A 42 -7.31 43.40 -11.54
C LYS A 42 -7.01 42.26 -12.55
N PRO A 43 -7.88 42.02 -13.55
CA PRO A 43 -7.52 41.20 -14.70
C PRO A 43 -6.75 42.04 -15.73
N THR A 44 -5.58 41.54 -16.13
CA THR A 44 -4.81 42.05 -17.27
C THR A 44 -5.45 41.54 -18.56
N GLU A 45 -5.87 42.49 -19.42
CA GLU A 45 -6.27 42.24 -20.81
C GLU A 45 -5.16 41.52 -21.57
N ILE A 46 -5.48 40.35 -22.12
CA ILE A 46 -4.67 39.70 -23.16
C ILE A 46 -5.47 39.78 -24.46
N THR A 47 -4.86 40.48 -25.41
CA THR A 47 -5.33 40.80 -26.75
C THR A 47 -5.65 39.55 -27.56
N LYS A 48 -6.85 39.51 -28.14
CA LYS A 48 -7.27 38.55 -29.16
C LYS A 48 -6.48 38.80 -30.45
N GLY A 49 -5.77 37.79 -30.92
CA GLY A 49 -5.30 37.69 -32.30
C GLY A 49 -6.08 36.57 -32.98
N GLU A 50 -7.01 36.95 -33.85
CA GLU A 50 -7.72 36.07 -34.75
C GLU A 50 -6.77 35.64 -35.88
N THR A 51 -6.73 34.35 -36.18
CA THR A 51 -6.18 33.86 -37.44
C THR A 51 -7.03 32.67 -37.87
N GLU A 52 -7.95 32.94 -38.79
CA GLU A 52 -8.63 31.95 -39.61
C GLU A 52 -7.58 31.19 -40.42
N LEU A 53 -7.59 29.87 -40.33
CA LEU A 53 -7.04 29.00 -41.37
C LEU A 53 -8.00 27.83 -41.58
N ASP A 54 -8.68 27.97 -42.71
CA ASP A 54 -9.46 27.00 -43.46
C ASP A 54 -8.60 25.76 -43.79
N GLY A 55 -9.17 24.56 -43.68
CA GLY A 55 -8.38 23.34 -43.81
C GLY A 55 -9.19 22.04 -43.77
N ASP A 56 -9.90 21.79 -44.86
CA ASP A 56 -10.41 20.48 -45.29
C ASP A 56 -9.59 19.30 -44.77
N THR A 57 -10.18 18.46 -43.90
CA THR A 57 -9.62 17.16 -43.56
C THR A 57 -10.54 16.05 -44.01
N LYS A 58 -10.11 15.42 -45.10
CA LYS A 58 -10.67 14.23 -45.73
C LYS A 58 -10.85 13.08 -44.73
N VAL A 59 -12.04 12.48 -44.83
CA VAL A 59 -12.41 11.18 -44.28
C VAL A 59 -11.45 10.10 -44.82
N LEU A 60 -10.58 9.58 -43.97
CA LEU A 60 -9.72 8.42 -44.28
C LEU A 60 -10.21 7.19 -43.52
N ASN A 61 -11.04 6.43 -44.24
CA ASN A 61 -11.00 4.99 -44.43
C ASN A 61 -10.35 4.14 -43.29
N THR A 62 -11.22 3.57 -42.47
CA THR A 62 -10.94 2.57 -41.44
C THR A 62 -10.39 1.28 -42.07
N ARG A 63 -9.05 1.15 -42.14
CA ARG A 63 -8.39 -0.12 -42.45
C ARG A 63 -8.20 -0.94 -41.18
N ALA A 64 -8.76 -2.15 -41.21
CA ALA A 64 -8.56 -3.20 -40.24
C ALA A 64 -7.07 -3.43 -39.96
N CYS A 65 -6.65 -3.23 -38.71
CA CYS A 65 -5.36 -3.67 -38.22
C CYS A 65 -5.35 -5.20 -38.17
N SER A 66 -4.65 -5.79 -39.15
CA SER A 66 -4.30 -7.20 -39.14
C SER A 66 -3.43 -7.47 -37.91
N LEU A 67 -3.92 -8.37 -37.06
CA LEU A 67 -3.27 -8.84 -35.85
C LEU A 67 -2.05 -9.68 -36.27
N VAL A 68 -0.89 -9.04 -36.41
CA VAL A 68 0.37 -9.72 -36.72
C VAL A 68 0.75 -10.56 -35.51
N HIS A 69 0.62 -11.87 -35.64
CA HIS A 69 1.06 -12.87 -34.68
C HIS A 69 2.59 -12.83 -34.62
N LEU A 70 3.15 -11.91 -33.83
CA LEU A 70 4.57 -11.91 -33.49
C LEU A 70 4.85 -13.13 -32.61
N SER A 71 5.18 -14.24 -33.26
CA SER A 71 5.82 -15.39 -32.60
C SER A 71 7.25 -15.00 -32.25
N LEU A 72 7.38 -14.29 -31.13
CA LEU A 72 8.63 -14.13 -30.43
C LEU A 72 8.61 -15.19 -29.34
N ASP A 73 9.26 -16.32 -29.60
CA ASP A 73 9.82 -17.18 -28.55
C ASP A 73 11.26 -16.69 -28.29
N PRO A 74 11.47 -15.63 -27.49
CA PRO A 74 12.80 -15.34 -27.00
C PRO A 74 13.13 -16.45 -26.00
N GLN A 75 14.02 -17.36 -26.41
CA GLN A 75 14.73 -18.19 -25.45
C GLN A 75 15.46 -17.26 -24.49
N ILE A 76 14.90 -17.09 -23.29
CA ILE A 76 15.49 -16.29 -22.23
C ILE A 76 16.77 -17.01 -21.82
N PRO A 77 17.96 -16.44 -22.06
CA PRO A 77 19.20 -17.08 -21.62
C PRO A 77 19.16 -17.23 -20.10
N HIS A 78 19.22 -18.47 -19.61
CA HIS A 78 19.29 -18.75 -18.19
C HIS A 78 20.70 -18.40 -17.67
N PRO A 79 20.87 -17.38 -16.82
CA PRO A 79 22.17 -17.08 -16.24
C PRO A 79 22.60 -18.19 -15.27
N ALA A 80 23.81 -18.72 -15.48
CA ALA A 80 24.34 -19.92 -14.83
C ALA A 80 24.78 -19.76 -13.35
N ASN A 81 24.36 -18.71 -12.65
CA ASN A 81 24.59 -18.54 -11.21
C ASN A 81 23.33 -17.95 -10.54
N SER A 82 22.33 -18.80 -10.31
CA SER A 82 21.00 -18.41 -9.79
C SER A 82 20.93 -18.24 -8.27
N GLN A 83 21.98 -18.60 -7.51
CA GLN A 83 21.91 -18.61 -6.04
C GLN A 83 22.10 -17.23 -5.38
N ASP A 84 22.79 -16.27 -6.01
CA ASP A 84 22.97 -14.92 -5.43
C ASP A 84 21.78 -13.97 -5.70
N LEU A 85 20.86 -14.33 -6.59
CA LEU A 85 19.74 -13.45 -6.98
C LEU A 85 18.58 -13.43 -5.99
N ASP A 86 18.53 -14.38 -5.05
CA ASP A 86 17.46 -14.50 -4.06
C ASP A 86 17.65 -13.60 -2.82
N LEU A 87 18.85 -13.06 -2.61
CA LEU A 87 19.19 -12.29 -1.41
C LEU A 87 18.62 -10.85 -1.40
N ASP A 88 18.06 -10.36 -2.51
CA ASP A 88 17.68 -8.95 -2.65
C ASP A 88 16.17 -8.67 -2.75
N ILE A 89 15.31 -9.70 -2.78
CA ILE A 89 13.86 -9.47 -2.82
C ILE A 89 13.40 -9.04 -1.43
N ASP A 90 12.84 -7.85 -1.34
CA ASP A 90 12.17 -7.36 -0.15
C ASP A 90 10.84 -8.10 0.03
N ASN A 91 10.79 -9.03 0.97
CA ASN A 91 9.62 -9.83 1.33
C ASN A 91 9.27 -9.69 2.82
N ARG A 92 9.70 -8.58 3.44
CA ARG A 92 9.56 -8.36 4.89
C ARG A 92 8.10 -8.36 5.37
N VAL A 93 7.14 -8.09 4.47
CA VAL A 93 5.70 -8.12 4.74
C VAL A 93 4.98 -8.97 3.67
N PRO A 94 3.91 -9.71 4.04
CA PRO A 94 3.28 -10.68 3.12
C PRO A 94 2.46 -10.03 2.00
N TYR A 95 1.97 -8.81 2.20
CA TYR A 95 1.09 -8.11 1.27
C TYR A 95 1.83 -7.21 0.26
N ARG A 96 3.17 -7.22 0.30
CA ARG A 96 4.02 -6.37 -0.54
C ARG A 96 5.38 -7.02 -0.73
N GLN A 97 5.81 -7.15 -1.97
CA GLN A 97 7.17 -7.59 -2.31
C GLN A 97 7.82 -6.58 -3.26
N GLY A 98 9.15 -6.54 -3.30
CA GLY A 98 9.84 -5.67 -4.24
C GLY A 98 11.32 -5.86 -4.35
N TRP A 99 11.93 -5.01 -5.16
CA TRP A 99 13.38 -4.96 -5.36
C TRP A 99 13.84 -3.55 -5.73
N PRO A 100 14.95 -3.04 -5.16
CA PRO A 100 15.66 -3.55 -3.99
C PRO A 100 14.81 -3.34 -2.72
N VAL A 101 15.43 -3.33 -1.53
CA VAL A 101 14.77 -2.98 -0.26
C VAL A 101 13.96 -1.69 -0.40
N LEU A 102 12.65 -1.79 -0.20
CA LEU A 102 11.69 -0.72 -0.41
C LEU A 102 11.59 0.20 0.82
N PRO A 103 11.11 1.45 0.66
CA PRO A 103 10.77 2.29 1.80
C PRO A 103 9.61 1.66 2.58
N VAL A 104 9.71 1.57 3.90
CA VAL A 104 8.67 0.96 4.77
C VAL A 104 7.40 1.81 4.74
N LEU A 105 6.22 1.19 4.83
CA LEU A 105 4.95 1.92 4.85
C LEU A 105 4.82 2.77 6.14
N PRO A 106 4.05 3.87 6.12
CA PRO A 106 3.35 4.43 4.97
C PRO A 106 4.31 5.21 4.06
N VAL A 107 4.03 5.16 2.76
CA VAL A 107 4.78 5.90 1.74
C VAL A 107 3.87 6.85 1.00
N THR A 108 4.39 8.02 0.65
CA THR A 108 3.75 8.97 -0.26
C THR A 108 3.97 8.52 -1.69
N THR A 109 2.91 8.57 -2.49
CA THR A 109 2.97 8.34 -3.94
C THR A 109 2.84 9.66 -4.68
N SER A 110 3.73 9.94 -5.64
CA SER A 110 3.64 11.11 -6.51
C SER A 110 3.87 10.71 -7.96
N LYS A 111 3.09 11.30 -8.89
CA LYS A 111 3.29 11.17 -10.35
C LYS A 111 4.18 12.29 -10.92
N GLN A 112 4.74 13.15 -10.06
CA GLN A 112 5.63 14.23 -10.49
C GLN A 112 7.01 13.69 -10.89
N ASN A 113 7.66 14.37 -11.83
CA ASN A 113 9.02 14.08 -12.28
C ASN A 113 9.23 12.62 -12.75
N VAL A 114 8.18 12.00 -13.30
CA VAL A 114 8.29 10.70 -13.97
C VAL A 114 8.82 10.92 -15.38
N PRO A 115 9.96 10.32 -15.77
CA PRO A 115 10.51 10.46 -17.12
C PRO A 115 9.52 10.01 -18.22
N LYS A 116 9.50 10.74 -19.34
CA LYS A 116 8.61 10.45 -20.49
C LYS A 116 8.76 9.04 -21.05
N ILE A 117 9.94 8.43 -20.92
CA ILE A 117 10.19 7.05 -21.36
C ILE A 117 9.33 6.02 -20.62
N TYR A 118 8.68 6.39 -19.51
CA TYR A 118 7.78 5.53 -18.74
C TYR A 118 6.30 5.91 -18.86
N LEU A 119 5.97 6.96 -19.61
CA LEU A 119 4.59 7.42 -19.80
C LEU A 119 3.97 6.72 -21.02
N THR A 120 2.68 6.44 -20.97
CA THR A 120 1.96 5.83 -22.10
C THR A 120 1.90 6.79 -23.30
N PRO A 121 2.23 6.33 -24.51
CA PRO A 121 2.75 5.01 -24.86
C PRO A 121 4.26 4.88 -24.55
N SER A 122 4.66 3.79 -23.89
CA SER A 122 6.05 3.46 -23.59
C SER A 122 6.35 2.00 -23.91
N THR A 123 7.44 1.75 -24.64
CA THR A 123 7.93 0.40 -24.92
C THR A 123 8.32 -0.34 -23.65
N HIS A 124 8.88 0.37 -22.66
CA HIS A 124 9.21 -0.20 -21.36
C HIS A 124 7.95 -0.64 -20.60
N LEU A 125 6.91 0.21 -20.59
CA LEU A 125 5.65 -0.12 -19.93
C LEU A 125 4.99 -1.34 -20.59
N THR A 126 4.95 -1.39 -21.92
CA THR A 126 4.50 -2.58 -22.66
C THR A 126 5.30 -3.82 -22.27
N ARG A 127 6.63 -3.71 -22.15
CA ARG A 127 7.46 -4.85 -21.76
C ARG A 127 7.22 -5.28 -20.31
N PHE A 128 6.99 -4.36 -19.38
CA PHE A 128 6.61 -4.69 -18.01
C PHE A 128 5.30 -5.49 -17.96
N TYR A 129 4.27 -5.05 -18.70
CA TYR A 129 3.01 -5.79 -18.81
C TYR A 129 3.23 -7.21 -19.36
N LEU A 130 4.01 -7.36 -20.43
CA LEU A 130 4.30 -8.68 -20.99
C LEU A 130 4.97 -9.61 -19.97
N ILE A 131 5.94 -9.11 -19.20
CA ILE A 131 6.60 -9.89 -18.14
C ILE A 131 5.59 -10.30 -17.05
N LEU A 132 4.75 -9.38 -16.59
CA LEU A 132 3.71 -9.67 -15.59
C LEU A 132 2.74 -10.75 -16.08
N THR A 133 2.30 -10.66 -17.34
CA THR A 133 1.42 -11.68 -17.97
C THR A 133 2.11 -13.04 -18.07
N GLN A 134 3.39 -13.10 -18.47
CA GLN A 134 4.15 -14.35 -18.55
C GLN A 134 4.26 -15.07 -17.20
N HIS A 135 4.23 -14.31 -16.11
CA HIS A 135 4.26 -14.85 -14.74
C HIS A 135 2.87 -15.01 -14.12
N ASN A 136 1.80 -14.91 -14.91
CA ASN A 136 0.41 -15.03 -14.46
C ASN A 136 0.06 -14.07 -13.30
N ILE A 137 0.54 -12.82 -13.38
CA ILE A 137 0.19 -11.78 -12.41
C ILE A 137 -0.95 -10.94 -12.97
N SER A 138 -2.09 -10.97 -12.28
CA SER A 138 -3.19 -10.04 -12.50
C SER A 138 -2.83 -8.71 -11.85
N ALA A 139 -2.88 -7.62 -12.62
CA ALA A 139 -2.58 -6.28 -12.13
C ALA A 139 -3.75 -5.34 -12.39
N ASP A 140 -4.34 -4.82 -11.31
CA ASP A 140 -5.37 -3.77 -11.37
C ASP A 140 -4.79 -2.47 -11.90
N ASN A 141 -3.51 -2.22 -11.59
CA ASN A 141 -2.77 -1.05 -12.03
C ASN A 141 -1.27 -1.39 -12.17
N VAL A 142 -0.65 -0.87 -13.23
CA VAL A 142 0.80 -0.87 -13.44
C VAL A 142 1.21 0.55 -13.84
N ASP A 143 1.84 1.25 -12.91
CA ASP A 143 2.25 2.64 -13.09
C ASP A 143 3.71 2.84 -12.64
N VAL A 144 4.43 3.75 -13.29
CA VAL A 144 5.73 4.24 -12.78
C VAL A 144 5.51 5.52 -11.99
N VAL A 145 5.84 5.48 -10.70
CA VAL A 145 5.57 6.57 -9.75
C VAL A 145 6.77 6.83 -8.83
N GLN A 146 6.76 7.96 -8.14
CA GLN A 146 7.69 8.25 -7.05
C GLN A 146 7.12 7.71 -5.74
N ARG A 147 7.88 6.85 -5.05
CA ARG A 147 7.51 6.30 -3.74
C ARG A 147 8.57 6.57 -2.68
N MET A 148 8.16 7.24 -1.61
CA MET A 148 9.08 7.72 -0.58
C MET A 148 8.38 7.92 0.76
N ASN A 149 9.12 7.83 1.86
CA ASN A 149 8.58 8.19 3.17
C ASN A 149 8.34 9.70 3.29
N ALA A 150 7.41 10.08 4.16
CA ALA A 150 7.00 11.48 4.33
C ALA A 150 8.20 12.41 4.63
N GLY A 151 8.32 13.49 3.85
CA GLY A 151 9.41 14.46 3.98
C GLY A 151 10.75 13.99 3.39
N THR A 152 10.78 12.89 2.65
CA THR A 152 11.93 12.51 1.80
C THR A 152 11.81 13.24 0.45
N PRO A 153 12.87 13.89 -0.07
CA PRO A 153 12.83 14.54 -1.37
C PRO A 153 12.60 13.56 -2.53
N ILE A 154 11.86 14.00 -3.55
CA ILE A 154 11.75 13.28 -4.83
C ILE A 154 13.13 13.25 -5.51
N SER A 155 13.54 12.08 -5.98
CA SER A 155 14.78 11.91 -6.73
C SER A 155 14.68 10.77 -7.75
N LYS A 156 15.74 10.51 -8.51
CA LYS A 156 15.78 9.34 -9.42
C LYS A 156 15.71 8.01 -8.66
N THR A 157 16.16 7.97 -7.40
CA THR A 157 16.18 6.72 -6.60
C THR A 157 14.84 6.42 -5.91
N THR A 158 13.87 7.34 -5.99
CA THR A 158 12.50 7.12 -5.50
C THR A 158 11.55 6.62 -6.59
N LEU A 159 12.01 6.54 -7.84
CA LEU A 159 11.22 6.05 -8.97
C LEU A 159 10.98 4.53 -8.81
N THR A 160 9.72 4.13 -8.91
CA THR A 160 9.27 2.77 -8.63
C THR A 160 8.21 2.37 -9.65
N LEU A 161 8.38 1.22 -10.29
CA LEU A 161 7.35 0.48 -10.99
C LEU A 161 6.43 -0.14 -9.93
N CYS A 162 5.25 0.44 -9.76
CA CYS A 162 4.25 0.01 -8.79
C CYS A 162 3.18 -0.82 -9.49
N VAL A 163 3.11 -2.09 -9.11
CA VAL A 163 2.14 -3.08 -9.60
C VAL A 163 1.16 -3.37 -8.47
N GLN A 164 -0.13 -3.14 -8.71
CA GLN A 164 -1.18 -3.48 -7.75
C GLN A 164 -1.77 -4.84 -8.14
N SER A 165 -1.48 -5.88 -7.34
CA SER A 165 -1.87 -7.27 -7.62
C SER A 165 -2.42 -7.95 -6.37
N PRO A 166 -3.44 -8.82 -6.47
CA PRO A 166 -4.01 -9.53 -5.31
C PRO A 166 -2.99 -10.38 -4.55
N SER A 167 -2.97 -10.31 -3.22
CA SER A 167 -2.04 -11.08 -2.37
C SER A 167 -2.20 -12.61 -2.47
N SER A 168 -3.34 -13.08 -3.00
CA SER A 168 -3.54 -14.49 -3.36
C SER A 168 -2.54 -14.99 -4.42
N GLU A 169 -1.94 -14.08 -5.19
CA GLU A 169 -0.93 -14.37 -6.22
C GLU A 169 0.51 -14.18 -5.72
N SER A 170 0.71 -13.97 -4.41
CA SER A 170 2.01 -13.62 -3.82
C SER A 170 3.14 -14.64 -4.04
N GLN A 171 2.80 -15.89 -4.36
CA GLN A 171 3.77 -16.92 -4.75
C GLN A 171 4.42 -16.64 -6.11
N SER A 172 3.70 -16.00 -7.03
CA SER A 172 4.19 -15.63 -8.38
C SER A 172 4.95 -14.32 -8.40
N TRP A 173 4.82 -13.48 -7.37
CA TRP A 173 5.45 -12.16 -7.31
C TRP A 173 6.98 -12.24 -7.34
N GLY A 174 7.59 -13.12 -6.55
CA GLY A 174 9.06 -13.27 -6.51
C GLY A 174 9.65 -13.58 -7.89
N PRO A 175 9.21 -14.63 -8.61
CA PRO A 175 9.63 -14.89 -9.98
C PRO A 175 9.47 -13.70 -10.94
N ALA A 176 8.34 -13.00 -10.89
CA ALA A 176 8.12 -11.83 -11.75
C ALA A 176 9.04 -10.66 -11.41
N ILE A 177 9.28 -10.39 -10.12
CA ILE A 177 10.23 -9.37 -9.67
C ILE A 177 11.63 -9.66 -10.21
N ARG A 178 12.07 -10.93 -10.23
CA ARG A 178 13.36 -11.30 -10.84
C ARG A 178 13.40 -11.00 -12.34
N ALA A 179 12.35 -11.36 -13.08
CA ALA A 179 12.28 -11.09 -14.52
C ALA A 179 12.25 -9.58 -14.83
N LEU A 180 11.48 -8.81 -14.06
CA LEU A 180 11.45 -7.34 -14.15
C LEU A 180 12.81 -6.74 -13.83
N ARG A 181 13.48 -7.19 -12.75
CA ARG A 181 14.83 -6.79 -12.38
C ARG A 181 15.83 -7.04 -13.52
N SER A 182 15.85 -8.24 -14.09
CA SER A 182 16.76 -8.56 -15.20
C SER A 182 16.56 -7.60 -16.36
N TYR A 183 15.30 -7.38 -16.78
CA TYR A 183 15.00 -6.42 -17.84
C TYR A 183 15.42 -4.99 -17.50
N ILE A 184 15.18 -4.52 -16.27
CA ILE A 184 15.59 -3.19 -15.81
C ILE A 184 17.10 -3.01 -15.90
N LEU A 185 17.88 -4.01 -15.47
CA LEU A 185 19.33 -3.99 -15.51
C LEU A 185 19.85 -4.04 -16.95
N ASP A 186 19.31 -4.92 -17.79
CA ASP A 186 19.70 -5.06 -19.20
C ASP A 186 19.47 -3.78 -20.00
N GLN A 187 18.44 -3.02 -19.64
CA GLN A 187 18.10 -1.73 -20.26
C GLN A 187 18.75 -0.53 -19.56
N ASN A 188 19.60 -0.75 -18.55
CA ASN A 188 20.25 0.28 -17.74
C ASN A 188 19.25 1.32 -17.16
N LEU A 189 18.11 0.84 -16.69
CA LEU A 189 17.05 1.67 -16.11
C LEU A 189 17.28 1.84 -14.60
N VAL A 190 17.02 3.05 -14.08
CA VAL A 190 17.13 3.35 -12.64
C VAL A 190 15.72 3.45 -12.05
N ILE A 191 15.14 2.29 -11.74
CA ILE A 191 13.78 2.18 -11.22
C ILE A 191 13.68 0.97 -10.27
N LYS A 192 12.93 1.12 -9.17
CA LYS A 192 12.60 0.03 -8.25
C LYS A 192 11.38 -0.74 -8.73
N VAL A 193 11.18 -1.95 -8.23
CA VAL A 193 9.97 -2.76 -8.47
C VAL A 193 9.23 -2.94 -7.15
N GLU A 194 7.93 -2.70 -7.15
CA GLU A 194 7.04 -2.96 -6.04
C GLU A 194 5.77 -3.65 -6.56
N ILE A 195 5.48 -4.83 -6.03
CA ILE A 195 4.19 -5.49 -6.18
C ILE A 195 3.49 -5.43 -4.83
N ILE A 196 2.29 -4.87 -4.79
CA ILE A 196 1.56 -4.58 -3.55
C ILE A 196 0.08 -4.92 -3.71
N GLU A 197 -0.51 -5.47 -2.65
CA GLU A 197 -1.95 -5.66 -2.56
C GLU A 197 -2.69 -4.31 -2.71
N PRO A 198 -3.70 -4.19 -3.61
CA PRO A 198 -4.41 -2.92 -3.86
C PRO A 198 -4.93 -2.25 -2.58
N ARG A 199 -5.45 -3.02 -1.63
CA ARG A 199 -5.94 -2.48 -0.34
C ARG A 199 -4.80 -1.94 0.53
N ALA A 200 -3.64 -2.61 0.54
CA ALA A 200 -2.46 -2.10 1.25
C ALA A 200 -1.91 -0.84 0.59
N TYR A 201 -2.05 -0.70 -0.74
CA TYR A 201 -1.68 0.52 -1.46
C TYR A 201 -2.52 1.73 -1.02
N THR A 202 -3.83 1.54 -0.79
CA THR A 202 -4.71 2.59 -0.26
C THR A 202 -4.50 2.90 1.22
N GLY A 203 -3.83 2.01 1.94
CA GLY A 203 -3.54 2.14 3.36
C GLY A 203 -4.38 1.20 4.22
N PHE A 204 -3.92 1.01 5.46
CA PHE A 204 -4.57 0.16 6.45
C PHE A 204 -5.57 0.93 7.29
N TYR A 205 -6.68 0.29 7.62
CA TYR A 205 -7.55 0.76 8.68
C TYR A 205 -6.82 0.65 10.02
N THR A 206 -6.96 1.68 10.85
CA THR A 206 -6.30 1.79 12.15
C THR A 206 -7.36 2.13 13.18
N LEU A 207 -7.69 1.16 14.04
CA LEU A 207 -8.74 1.31 15.04
C LEU A 207 -8.12 1.20 16.45
N PRO A 208 -8.54 2.03 17.41
CA PRO A 208 -7.99 1.99 18.76
C PRO A 208 -8.39 0.70 19.49
N ILE A 209 -7.46 0.14 20.27
CA ILE A 209 -7.80 -0.85 21.28
C ILE A 209 -8.46 -0.12 22.46
N LEU A 210 -9.67 -0.53 22.82
CA LEU A 210 -10.47 0.08 23.86
C LEU A 210 -10.17 -0.58 25.23
N PRO A 211 -10.33 0.15 26.35
CA PRO A 211 -9.98 -0.36 27.68
C PRO A 211 -10.77 -1.57 28.16
N ASP A 212 -11.99 -1.76 27.68
CA ASP A 212 -12.90 -2.85 28.02
C ASP A 212 -12.61 -4.14 27.23
N GLU A 213 -11.76 -4.08 26.22
CA GLU A 213 -11.41 -5.25 25.43
C GLU A 213 -10.41 -6.16 26.14
N ARG A 214 -10.59 -7.47 25.98
CA ARG A 214 -9.71 -8.49 26.59
C ARG A 214 -8.22 -8.27 26.27
N VAL A 215 -7.92 -7.83 25.03
CA VAL A 215 -6.55 -7.60 24.56
C VAL A 215 -5.86 -6.43 25.28
N TRP A 216 -6.61 -5.46 25.81
CA TRP A 216 -6.06 -4.30 26.52
C TRP A 216 -5.23 -4.69 27.74
N SER A 217 -5.77 -5.59 28.57
CA SER A 217 -5.06 -6.12 29.74
C SER A 217 -3.73 -6.80 29.37
N PHE A 218 -3.67 -7.45 28.21
CA PHE A 218 -2.47 -8.07 27.68
C PHE A 218 -1.45 -7.01 27.22
N VAL A 219 -1.91 -5.98 26.49
CA VAL A 219 -1.07 -4.85 26.06
C VAL A 219 -0.39 -4.19 27.24
N LEU A 220 -1.14 -3.85 28.29
CA LEU A 220 -0.59 -3.19 29.49
C LEU A 220 0.53 -4.01 30.14
N LYS A 221 0.35 -5.33 30.24
CA LYS A 221 1.35 -6.24 30.81
C LYS A 221 2.62 -6.34 29.98
N ARG A 222 2.53 -6.23 28.65
CA ARG A 222 3.69 -6.36 27.75
C ARG A 222 4.39 -5.04 27.44
N LYS A 223 3.68 -3.91 27.51
CA LYS A 223 4.18 -2.58 27.11
C LYS A 223 5.54 -2.25 27.72
N ARG A 224 5.70 -2.37 29.04
CA ARG A 224 6.98 -2.06 29.71
C ARG A 224 8.14 -2.92 29.20
N GLY A 225 7.89 -4.21 28.98
CA GLY A 225 8.91 -5.14 28.48
C GLY A 225 9.28 -4.90 27.01
N ILE A 226 8.36 -4.33 26.21
CA ILE A 226 8.64 -3.88 24.84
C ILE A 226 9.43 -2.58 24.86
N VAL A 227 9.05 -1.61 25.70
CA VAL A 227 9.81 -0.35 25.86
C VAL A 227 11.26 -0.63 26.27
N GLY A 228 11.48 -1.46 27.30
CA GLY A 228 12.84 -1.82 27.71
C GLY A 228 13.65 -2.56 26.63
N LEU A 229 12.99 -3.25 25.70
CA LEU A 229 13.66 -3.81 24.52
C LEU A 229 14.09 -2.71 23.55
N LEU A 230 13.18 -1.79 23.23
CA LEU A 230 13.43 -0.71 22.29
C LEU A 230 14.54 0.21 22.81
N ASP A 231 14.50 0.59 24.08
CA ASP A 231 15.55 1.40 24.71
C ASP A 231 16.90 0.67 24.75
N GLY A 232 16.88 -0.66 24.89
CA GLY A 232 18.09 -1.49 24.96
C GLY A 232 18.69 -1.90 23.61
N CYS A 233 18.03 -1.64 22.47
CA CYS A 233 18.51 -2.10 21.17
C CYS A 233 19.55 -1.17 20.51
N GLY A 234 19.79 0.01 21.11
CA GLY A 234 20.79 0.96 20.63
C GLY A 234 20.34 1.82 19.44
N GLU A 235 19.04 1.76 19.08
CA GLU A 235 18.47 2.47 17.95
C GLU A 235 17.44 3.51 18.40
N GLU A 236 17.34 4.60 17.64
CA GLU A 236 16.33 5.63 17.89
C GLU A 236 14.94 5.14 17.47
N TRP A 237 13.95 5.27 18.36
CA TRP A 237 12.54 5.03 18.07
C TRP A 237 11.70 6.25 18.47
N ALA A 238 10.59 6.45 17.77
CA ALA A 238 9.76 7.65 17.89
C ALA A 238 8.43 7.39 18.61
N SER A 239 7.79 6.23 18.39
CA SER A 239 6.53 5.89 19.05
C SER A 239 6.36 4.38 19.23
N LEU A 240 5.53 4.01 20.20
CA LEU A 240 5.09 2.64 20.46
C LEU A 240 3.59 2.66 20.74
N ASP A 241 2.82 2.21 19.76
CA ASP A 241 1.37 2.27 19.76
C ASP A 241 0.74 0.89 19.59
N PHE A 242 -0.52 0.76 19.99
CA PHE A 242 -1.27 -0.49 19.94
C PHE A 242 -2.64 -0.25 19.33
N TYR A 243 -2.90 -0.90 18.19
CA TYR A 243 -4.11 -0.71 17.39
C TYR A 243 -4.62 -2.05 16.88
N TYR A 244 -5.88 -2.09 16.45
CA TYR A 244 -6.28 -3.05 15.42
C TYR A 244 -5.91 -2.49 14.06
N ARG A 245 -5.17 -3.26 13.27
CA ARG A 245 -4.74 -2.90 11.91
C ARG A 245 -5.08 -3.99 10.93
N GLY A 246 -5.50 -3.60 9.74
CA GLY A 246 -5.94 -4.53 8.72
C GLY A 246 -6.42 -3.84 7.45
N MET A 247 -6.71 -4.64 6.44
CA MET A 247 -7.26 -4.18 5.15
C MET A 247 -8.79 -4.08 5.18
N GLY A 248 -9.43 -4.64 6.21
CA GLY A 248 -10.87 -4.56 6.42
C GLY A 248 -11.30 -3.31 7.16
N ARG A 249 -12.55 -2.88 6.92
CA ARG A 249 -13.14 -1.68 7.52
C ARG A 249 -13.59 -1.94 8.95
N MET A 250 -13.93 -3.19 9.26
CA MET A 250 -14.50 -3.59 10.53
C MET A 250 -13.39 -4.07 11.47
N ARG A 251 -13.67 -4.01 12.77
CA ARG A 251 -12.70 -4.37 13.83
C ARG A 251 -12.34 -5.86 13.77
N GLU A 252 -13.30 -6.70 13.43
CA GLU A 252 -13.18 -8.16 13.33
C GLU A 252 -12.30 -8.59 12.15
N GLU A 253 -12.16 -7.71 11.16
CA GLU A 253 -11.31 -7.90 9.97
C GLU A 253 -9.88 -7.38 10.18
N CYS A 254 -9.61 -6.76 11.34
CA CYS A 254 -8.33 -6.20 11.73
C CYS A 254 -7.71 -7.02 12.87
N ARG A 255 -6.38 -7.14 12.87
CA ARG A 255 -5.65 -7.85 13.93
C ARG A 255 -5.05 -6.87 14.94
N PRO A 256 -5.07 -7.18 16.24
CA PRO A 256 -4.29 -6.45 17.22
C PRO A 256 -2.82 -6.39 16.79
N THR A 257 -2.24 -5.20 16.77
CA THR A 257 -0.92 -4.93 16.20
C THR A 257 -0.15 -3.97 17.08
N VAL A 258 1.10 -4.31 17.37
CA VAL A 258 2.10 -3.40 17.93
C VAL A 258 2.70 -2.60 16.77
N VAL A 259 2.58 -1.28 16.83
CA VAL A 259 3.15 -0.36 15.85
C VAL A 259 4.35 0.34 16.47
N ILE A 260 5.51 0.19 15.84
CA ILE A 260 6.76 0.80 16.27
C ILE A 260 7.14 1.86 15.24
N GLY A 261 6.99 3.13 15.61
CA GLY A 261 7.40 4.26 14.78
C GLY A 261 8.89 4.51 14.92
N VAL A 262 9.63 4.53 13.81
CA VAL A 262 11.09 4.74 13.81
C VAL A 262 11.53 5.68 12.66
N PRO A 263 12.62 6.46 12.84
CA PRO A 263 13.09 7.39 11.81
C PRO A 263 13.74 6.69 10.62
N GLU A 264 14.43 5.56 10.85
CA GLU A 264 15.14 4.80 9.81
C GLU A 264 14.66 3.34 9.76
N PRO A 265 13.45 3.10 9.22
CA PRO A 265 12.80 1.79 9.32
C PRO A 265 13.47 0.72 8.45
N ASN A 266 14.42 1.07 7.58
CA ASN A 266 15.15 0.12 6.74
C ASN A 266 16.40 -0.46 7.38
N ARG A 267 16.78 -0.05 8.60
CA ARG A 267 17.92 -0.66 9.30
C ARG A 267 17.63 -2.13 9.64
N LYS A 268 18.62 -3.00 9.40
CA LYS A 268 18.52 -4.46 9.60
C LYS A 268 18.11 -4.85 11.02
N VAL A 269 18.64 -4.14 12.02
CA VAL A 269 18.29 -4.29 13.45
C VAL A 269 16.79 -4.37 13.71
N TRP A 270 15.97 -3.57 13.02
CA TRP A 270 14.52 -3.57 13.23
C TRP A 270 13.90 -4.90 12.80
N TRP A 271 14.31 -5.43 11.66
CA TRP A 271 13.71 -6.61 11.04
C TRP A 271 14.32 -7.92 11.51
N GLU A 272 15.62 -7.93 11.78
CA GLU A 272 16.39 -9.13 12.15
C GLU A 272 16.43 -9.35 13.67
N ILE A 273 16.30 -8.28 14.47
CA ILE A 273 16.45 -8.36 15.94
C ILE A 273 15.17 -7.94 16.64
N VAL A 274 14.71 -6.69 16.44
CA VAL A 274 13.62 -6.12 17.24
C VAL A 274 12.29 -6.80 16.93
N VAL A 275 11.86 -6.87 15.67
CA VAL A 275 10.57 -7.48 15.28
C VAL A 275 10.44 -8.92 15.77
N PRO A 276 11.41 -9.83 15.56
CA PRO A 276 11.34 -11.19 16.11
C PRO A 276 11.21 -11.23 17.63
N GLN A 277 11.94 -10.37 18.34
CA GLN A 277 11.89 -10.32 19.80
C GLN A 277 10.58 -9.75 20.34
N VAL A 278 9.99 -8.75 19.68
CA VAL A 278 8.66 -8.24 20.02
C VAL A 278 7.61 -9.32 19.75
N LYS A 279 7.66 -9.99 18.59
CA LYS A 279 6.78 -11.13 18.25
C LYS A 279 6.82 -12.21 19.33
N LYS A 280 8.02 -12.57 19.81
CA LYS A 280 8.21 -13.51 20.92
C LYS A 280 7.55 -13.01 22.21
N ARG A 281 7.73 -11.73 22.56
CA ARG A 281 7.15 -11.11 23.78
C ARG A 281 5.62 -11.04 23.75
N VAL A 282 5.02 -10.88 22.57
CA VAL A 282 3.55 -10.83 22.41
C VAL A 282 2.92 -12.20 22.13
N GLU A 283 3.71 -13.27 22.11
CA GLU A 283 3.24 -14.67 22.01
C GLU A 283 2.30 -14.91 20.81
N GLY A 284 2.52 -14.19 19.70
CA GLY A 284 1.66 -14.26 18.51
C GLY A 284 0.25 -13.69 18.68
N LYS A 285 -0.09 -13.11 19.85
CA LYS A 285 -1.41 -12.49 20.09
C LYS A 285 -1.54 -11.09 19.47
N LEU A 286 -0.41 -10.48 19.13
CA LEU A 286 -0.35 -9.24 18.38
C LEU A 286 0.58 -9.43 17.18
N GLU A 287 0.20 -8.82 16.06
CA GLU A 287 1.12 -8.58 14.95
C GLU A 287 2.10 -7.48 15.32
N VAL A 288 3.18 -7.34 14.55
CA VAL A 288 4.21 -6.33 14.80
C VAL A 288 4.53 -5.66 13.48
N GLU A 289 4.35 -4.35 13.42
CA GLU A 289 4.68 -3.51 12.28
C GLU A 289 5.71 -2.45 12.67
N ILE A 290 6.67 -2.23 11.78
CA ILE A 290 7.55 -1.07 11.79
C ILE A 290 6.95 -0.02 10.86
N MET A 291 6.89 1.23 11.30
CA MET A 291 6.42 2.35 10.49
C MET A 291 7.45 3.48 10.51
N PHE A 292 7.53 4.23 9.41
CA PHE A 292 8.29 5.47 9.40
C PHE A 292 7.61 6.51 10.28
N ALA A 293 8.33 7.03 11.27
CA ALA A 293 7.91 8.14 12.10
C ALA A 293 9.12 9.01 12.45
N LYS A 294 8.97 10.34 12.30
CA LYS A 294 9.99 11.29 12.74
C LYS A 294 9.80 11.60 14.22
N VAL A 295 10.87 11.57 14.99
CA VAL A 295 10.87 12.08 16.37
C VAL A 295 10.54 13.57 16.31
N ARG A 296 9.40 13.95 16.90
CA ARG A 296 9.11 15.36 17.17
C ARG A 296 9.82 15.69 18.48
N LYS A 297 10.90 16.47 18.40
CA LYS A 297 11.44 17.13 19.59
C LYS A 297 10.38 18.16 20.02
N CYS A 298 9.64 17.81 21.07
CA CYS A 298 8.74 18.76 21.74
C CYS A 298 9.56 19.76 22.55
#